data_AF-A0A061ANW1-F1
#
_entry.id   AF-A0A061ANW1-F1
#
_cell.length_a   1.000
_cell.length_b   1.000
_cell.length_c   1.000
_cell.angle_alpha   90.00
_cell.angle_beta   90.00
_cell.angle_gamma   90.00
#
_symmetry.space_group_name_H-M   'P 1'
#
loop_
_entity.id
_entity.type
_entity.pdbx_description
1 polymer ?
#
loop_
_entity_poly.entity_id
_entity_poly.type
_entity_poly.pdbx_seq_one_letter_code
_entity_poly.pdbx_strand_id
1 'polypeptide(L)'
;MCRAVTCLSYCIAVTTKSLLFAADAQSTLEPTLRFLDLVSLRIRRGTLHIDGEGAASTSAMSRVPAEVWDVVRYELIDIDMRRAGQRLAKGWLCDSCIDFVPGSQLVWDNSRPACDACCDLKADFAGINGYKRASLIQRVLLHPLGFCLPTPYPVRVNTSHDISEPPLKTDSRTATFIAIKAAYGCASGSTLRCNCCVGRLGDRDEQQVLDVSPQVPNDATRRFEMLVTRYHLQPVQVTDGTISHTDTTKAEQYATLGQGRRVFRLTTAVRPRWKLFSTCETDW
;
A
#
# COMPACT_ATOMS: atom_id res chain seq x y z
N MET A 1 22.36 -18.65 -9.70
CA MET A 1 21.49 -19.73 -9.13
C MET A 1 20.07 -19.19 -9.13
N CYS A 2 19.05 -19.96 -9.56
CA CYS A 2 17.66 -19.43 -9.60
C CYS A 2 16.86 -19.93 -8.39
N ARG A 3 16.24 -19.02 -7.65
CA ARG A 3 15.39 -19.32 -6.50
C ARG A 3 13.95 -18.90 -6.79
N ALA A 4 13.04 -19.87 -6.79
CA ALA A 4 11.61 -19.61 -6.80
C ALA A 4 11.07 -19.57 -5.36
N VAL A 5 10.32 -18.53 -5.01
CA VAL A 5 9.60 -18.40 -3.74
C VAL A 5 8.12 -18.23 -4.03
N THR A 6 7.30 -19.12 -3.47
CA THR A 6 5.84 -19.04 -3.58
C THR A 6 5.22 -18.80 -2.20
N CYS A 7 4.33 -17.82 -2.08
CA CYS A 7 3.69 -17.42 -0.85
C CYS A 7 2.18 -17.30 -1.04
N LEU A 8 1.39 -17.87 -0.14
CA LEU A 8 -0.07 -17.70 -0.09
C LEU A 8 -0.42 -16.75 1.05
N SER A 9 -1.17 -15.68 0.78
CA SER A 9 -1.54 -14.71 1.83
C SER A 9 -2.90 -14.06 1.58
N TYR A 10 -3.62 -13.74 2.66
CA TYR A 10 -4.83 -12.94 2.61
C TYR A 10 -4.48 -11.46 2.73
N CYS A 11 -4.68 -10.70 1.65
CA CYS A 11 -4.10 -9.37 1.52
C CYS A 11 -4.94 -8.42 0.65
N ILE A 12 -4.61 -7.12 0.75
CA ILE A 12 -4.98 -6.08 -0.21
C ILE A 12 -3.74 -5.62 -0.96
N ALA A 13 -3.92 -5.12 -2.18
CA ALA A 13 -2.90 -4.32 -2.86
C ALA A 13 -3.24 -2.83 -2.71
N VAL A 14 -2.23 -2.03 -2.47
CA VAL A 14 -2.31 -0.56 -2.43
C VAL A 14 -1.22 0.04 -3.29
N THR A 15 -1.35 1.31 -3.69
CA THR A 15 -0.26 1.99 -4.37
C THR A 15 0.95 2.06 -3.45
N THR A 16 2.11 1.72 -4.01
CA THR A 16 3.39 1.79 -3.30
C THR A 16 3.63 3.18 -2.70
N LYS A 17 3.27 4.24 -3.43
CA LYS A 17 3.36 5.63 -2.97
C LYS A 17 2.53 5.90 -1.72
N SER A 18 1.23 5.57 -1.73
CA SER A 18 0.37 5.85 -0.57
C SER A 18 0.88 5.15 0.68
N LEU A 19 1.41 3.92 0.54
CA LEU A 19 2.02 3.18 1.64
C LEU A 19 3.32 3.82 2.16
N LEU A 20 4.18 4.31 1.26
CA LEU A 20 5.40 5.03 1.63
C LEU A 20 5.10 6.34 2.36
N PHE A 21 4.10 7.08 1.89
CA PHE A 21 3.69 8.34 2.50
C PHE A 21 3.16 8.10 3.90
N ALA A 22 2.32 7.09 4.08
CA ALA A 22 1.82 6.70 5.38
C ALA A 22 2.95 6.30 6.33
N ALA A 23 3.95 5.54 5.85
CA ALA A 23 5.09 5.13 6.67
C ALA A 23 5.98 6.31 7.09
N ASP A 24 6.22 7.28 6.20
CA ASP A 24 6.97 8.50 6.52
C ASP A 24 6.20 9.45 7.45
N ALA A 25 4.88 9.57 7.25
CA ALA A 25 4.01 10.41 8.06
C ALA A 25 3.68 9.81 9.44
N GLN A 26 3.92 8.51 9.66
CA GLN A 26 3.42 7.77 10.84
C GLN A 26 3.84 8.40 12.17
N SER A 27 5.06 8.94 12.27
CA SER A 27 5.53 9.58 13.51
C SER A 27 4.77 10.85 13.87
N THR A 28 4.28 11.58 12.87
CA THR A 28 3.48 12.81 13.03
C THR A 28 1.99 12.48 13.15
N LEU A 29 1.50 11.50 12.39
CA LEU A 29 0.10 11.10 12.37
C LEU A 29 -0.32 10.39 13.66
N GLU A 30 0.52 9.50 14.20
CA GLU A 30 0.10 8.62 15.30
C GLU A 30 -0.36 9.39 16.55
N PRO A 31 0.35 10.41 17.07
CA PRO A 31 -0.14 11.22 18.19
C PRO A 31 -1.45 11.94 17.89
N THR A 32 -1.56 12.52 16.69
CA THR A 32 -2.74 13.26 16.22
C THR A 32 -3.97 12.35 16.11
N LEU A 33 -3.80 11.16 15.51
CA LEU A 33 -4.86 10.17 15.38
C LEU A 33 -5.29 9.62 16.73
N ARG A 34 -4.37 9.37 17.67
CA ARG A 34 -4.71 8.97 19.04
C ARG A 34 -5.54 10.03 19.75
N PHE A 35 -5.17 11.31 19.61
CA PHE A 35 -5.96 12.40 20.17
C PHE A 35 -7.38 12.41 19.61
N LEU A 36 -7.53 12.32 18.28
CA LEU A 36 -8.85 12.28 17.63
C LEU A 36 -9.65 11.03 18.03
N ASP A 37 -9.01 9.87 18.12
CA ASP A 37 -9.64 8.62 18.60
C ASP A 37 -10.20 8.80 20.03
N LEU A 38 -9.46 9.51 20.91
CA LEU A 38 -9.91 9.84 22.26
C LEU A 38 -11.08 10.84 22.26
N VAL A 39 -11.04 11.87 21.41
CA VAL A 39 -12.13 12.84 21.26
C VAL A 39 -13.39 12.14 20.79
N SER A 40 -13.34 11.36 19.70
CA SER A 40 -14.48 10.60 19.19
C SER A 40 -15.05 9.64 20.24
N LEU A 41 -14.18 8.98 21.02
CA LEU A 41 -14.60 8.10 22.11
C LEU A 41 -15.33 8.87 23.23
N ARG A 42 -14.81 10.02 23.66
CA ARG A 42 -15.42 10.84 24.70
C ARG A 42 -16.75 11.46 24.25
N ILE A 43 -16.86 11.86 22.99
CA ILE A 43 -18.12 12.35 22.40
C ILE A 43 -19.18 11.24 22.44
N ARG A 44 -18.84 10.04 21.96
CA ARG A 44 -19.76 8.88 21.97
C ARG A 44 -20.20 8.47 23.37
N ARG A 45 -19.35 8.68 24.37
CA ARG A 45 -19.66 8.43 25.79
C ARG A 45 -20.34 9.59 26.50
N GLY A 46 -20.48 10.75 25.85
CA GLY A 46 -21.02 11.96 26.47
C GLY A 46 -20.13 12.55 27.57
N THR A 47 -18.83 12.21 27.59
CA THR A 47 -17.89 12.61 28.66
C THR A 47 -16.86 13.65 28.22
N LEU A 48 -17.03 14.24 27.02
CA LEU A 48 -16.15 15.30 26.56
C LEU A 48 -16.47 16.60 27.30
N HIS A 49 -15.78 16.83 28.42
CA HIS A 49 -15.80 18.08 29.15
C HIS A 49 -14.46 18.79 29.00
N ILE A 50 -14.51 20.10 28.82
CA ILE A 50 -13.35 20.97 28.96
C ILE A 50 -13.65 21.83 30.16
N ASP A 51 -12.81 21.72 31.19
CA ASP A 51 -12.91 22.56 32.36
C ASP A 51 -12.54 23.98 31.95
N GLY A 52 -13.57 24.82 31.81
CA GLY A 52 -13.44 26.25 31.60
C GLY A 52 -13.84 26.98 32.87
N GLU A 53 -13.07 27.99 33.25
CA GLU A 53 -13.41 28.91 34.34
C GLU A 53 -14.76 29.61 34.01
N GLY A 54 -15.83 29.18 34.69
CA GLY A 54 -17.18 29.74 34.52
C GLY A 54 -18.23 28.67 34.23
N ALA A 55 -18.79 28.11 35.29
CA ALA A 55 -19.70 26.96 35.36
C ALA A 55 -21.06 27.08 34.64
N ALA A 56 -21.20 27.86 33.57
CA ALA A 56 -22.48 28.05 32.88
C ALA A 56 -22.46 27.80 31.36
N SER A 57 -21.30 27.57 30.75
CA SER A 57 -21.20 27.37 29.29
C SER A 57 -20.56 26.02 28.97
N THR A 58 -21.34 25.09 28.42
CA THR A 58 -20.79 23.91 27.72
C THR A 58 -19.75 24.38 26.72
N SER A 59 -18.51 23.92 26.87
CA SER A 59 -17.38 24.36 26.04
C SER A 59 -17.69 24.19 24.55
N ALA A 60 -17.32 25.16 23.72
CA ALA A 60 -17.61 25.13 22.28
C ALA A 60 -17.21 23.79 21.62
N MET A 61 -16.12 23.18 22.08
CA MET A 61 -15.59 21.90 21.63
C MET A 61 -16.50 20.70 21.93
N SER A 62 -17.24 20.74 23.04
CA SER A 62 -18.22 19.70 23.39
C SER A 62 -19.50 19.76 22.55
N ARG A 63 -19.75 20.90 21.89
CA ARG A 63 -20.89 21.11 20.98
C ARG A 63 -20.57 20.77 19.53
N VAL A 64 -19.30 20.50 19.20
CA VAL A 64 -18.88 20.14 17.85
C VAL A 64 -19.41 18.73 17.53
N PRO A 65 -20.21 18.56 16.46
CA PRO A 65 -20.73 17.25 16.05
C PRO A 65 -19.61 16.28 15.66
N ALA A 66 -19.87 14.97 15.79
CA ALA A 66 -18.89 13.94 15.45
C ALA A 66 -18.45 14.00 13.99
N GLU A 67 -19.36 14.41 13.10
CA GLU A 67 -19.13 14.56 11.67
C GLU A 67 -18.06 15.62 11.37
N VAL A 68 -18.02 16.71 12.15
CA VAL A 68 -16.99 17.74 12.00
C VAL A 68 -15.63 17.21 12.43
N TRP A 69 -15.59 16.38 13.48
CA TRP A 69 -14.36 15.71 13.90
C TRP A 69 -13.85 14.71 12.87
N ASP A 70 -14.75 14.02 12.16
CA ASP A 70 -14.38 13.12 11.07
C ASP A 70 -13.80 13.91 9.88
N VAL A 71 -14.34 15.09 9.56
CA VAL A 71 -13.76 16.00 8.54
C VAL A 71 -12.39 16.52 8.97
N VAL A 72 -12.24 16.97 10.22
CA VAL A 72 -10.95 17.42 10.75
C VAL A 72 -9.91 16.30 10.68
N ARG A 73 -10.30 15.06 11.03
CA ARG A 73 -9.43 13.89 10.90
C ARG A 73 -8.98 13.68 9.46
N TYR A 74 -9.93 13.69 8.52
CA TYR A 74 -9.64 13.50 7.10
C TYR A 74 -8.64 14.53 6.58
N GLU A 75 -8.88 15.82 6.84
CA GLU A 75 -8.01 16.90 6.37
C GLU A 75 -6.60 16.86 6.99
N LEU A 76 -6.50 16.52 8.29
CA LEU A 76 -5.19 16.39 8.94
C LEU A 76 -4.37 15.24 8.35
N ILE A 77 -5.01 14.10 8.04
CA ILE A 77 -4.35 13.00 7.36
C ILE A 77 -3.84 13.45 5.99
N ASP A 78 -4.68 14.12 5.20
CA ASP A 78 -4.31 14.61 3.87
C ASP A 78 -3.15 15.62 3.91
N ILE A 79 -3.12 16.51 4.89
CA ILE A 79 -2.04 17.47 5.08
C ILE A 79 -0.71 16.75 5.35
N ASP A 80 -0.70 15.80 6.28
CA ASP A 80 0.54 15.11 6.66
C ASP A 80 1.01 14.13 5.57
N MET A 81 0.09 13.47 4.86
CA MET A 81 0.40 12.65 3.69
C MET A 81 1.02 13.48 2.56
N ARG A 82 0.50 14.70 2.31
CA ARG A 82 1.04 15.64 1.32
C ARG A 82 2.45 16.11 1.71
N ARG A 83 2.65 16.46 2.98
CA ARG A 83 3.97 16.86 3.52
C ARG A 83 4.99 15.71 3.43
N ALA A 84 4.58 14.49 3.75
CA ALA A 84 5.41 13.30 3.58
C ALA A 84 5.81 13.09 2.11
N GLY A 85 4.85 13.25 1.19
CA GLY A 85 5.13 13.20 -0.24
C GLY A 85 6.15 14.24 -0.71
N GLN A 86 6.07 15.47 -0.20
CA GLN A 86 7.04 16.53 -0.47
C GLN A 86 8.43 16.21 0.10
N ARG A 87 8.52 15.73 1.35
CA ARG A 87 9.79 15.35 1.97
C ARG A 87 10.47 14.23 1.19
N LEU A 88 9.71 13.20 0.83
CA LEU A 88 10.24 12.09 0.06
C LEU A 88 10.69 12.58 -1.31
N ALA A 89 9.85 13.29 -2.06
CA ALA A 89 10.23 13.84 -3.37
C ALA A 89 11.48 14.73 -3.30
N LYS A 90 11.64 15.51 -2.23
CA LYS A 90 12.84 16.34 -1.99
C LYS A 90 14.08 15.49 -1.82
N GLY A 91 13.97 14.36 -1.12
CA GLY A 91 15.08 13.44 -0.86
C GLY A 91 15.66 12.76 -2.09
N TRP A 92 15.12 12.99 -3.30
CA TRP A 92 15.67 12.40 -4.55
C TRP A 92 16.37 13.40 -5.44
N LEU A 93 16.21 14.67 -5.12
CA LEU A 93 16.89 15.75 -5.82
C LEU A 93 18.25 15.94 -5.16
N CYS A 94 19.29 16.08 -5.96
CA CYS A 94 20.56 16.60 -5.47
C CYS A 94 20.39 18.08 -5.09
N ASP A 95 21.32 18.61 -4.30
CA ASP A 95 21.27 20.01 -3.85
C ASP A 95 21.07 20.99 -5.02
N SER A 96 21.77 20.76 -6.14
CA SER A 96 21.60 21.57 -7.35
C SER A 96 20.20 21.48 -7.94
N CYS A 97 19.56 20.30 -7.97
CA CYS A 97 18.21 20.15 -8.51
C CYS A 97 17.12 20.70 -7.58
N ILE A 98 17.40 20.77 -6.27
CA ILE A 98 16.48 21.29 -5.26
C ILE A 98 16.20 22.78 -5.47
N ASP A 99 17.24 23.55 -5.83
CA ASP A 99 17.17 25.00 -5.97
C ASP A 99 16.33 25.45 -7.18
N PHE A 100 16.18 24.58 -8.18
CA PHE A 100 15.38 24.86 -9.38
C PHE A 100 13.89 24.52 -9.24
N VAL A 101 13.49 23.84 -8.16
CA VAL A 101 12.10 23.40 -7.96
C VAL A 101 11.47 24.19 -6.81
N PRO A 102 10.51 25.08 -7.08
CA PRO A 102 9.75 25.74 -6.02
C PRO A 102 9.14 24.69 -5.09
N GLY A 103 9.25 24.88 -3.76
CA GLY A 103 8.76 23.90 -2.79
C GLY A 103 7.28 23.53 -2.95
N SER A 104 6.46 24.46 -3.47
CA SER A 104 5.04 24.24 -3.81
C SER A 104 4.83 23.31 -5.02
N GLN A 105 5.82 23.17 -5.89
CA GLN A 105 5.82 22.30 -7.08
C GLN A 105 6.53 20.97 -6.83
N LEU A 106 7.08 20.77 -5.64
CA LEU A 106 7.82 19.57 -5.25
C LEU A 106 6.85 18.43 -4.92
N VAL A 107 6.13 18.01 -5.95
CA VAL A 107 5.15 16.92 -5.91
C VAL A 107 5.79 15.71 -6.55
N TRP A 108 5.66 14.55 -5.90
CA TRP A 108 6.15 13.25 -6.36
C TRP A 108 5.91 12.99 -7.86
N ASP A 109 4.75 13.39 -8.37
CA ASP A 109 4.34 13.13 -9.76
C ASP A 109 4.94 14.11 -10.78
N ASN A 110 5.27 15.33 -10.35
CA ASN A 110 5.61 16.44 -11.24
C ASN A 110 7.07 16.89 -11.13
N SER A 111 7.84 16.39 -10.17
CA SER A 111 9.28 16.64 -10.12
C SER A 111 9.96 15.91 -11.29
N ARG A 112 10.18 16.57 -12.42
CA ARG A 112 11.13 16.11 -13.44
C ARG A 112 12.52 16.58 -13.00
N PRO A 113 13.40 15.68 -12.54
CA PRO A 113 14.74 16.08 -12.19
C PRO A 113 15.48 16.57 -13.43
N ALA A 114 16.35 17.56 -13.25
CA ALA A 114 17.14 18.11 -14.36
C ALA A 114 18.39 17.27 -14.68
N CYS A 115 18.76 16.32 -13.82
CA CYS A 115 19.93 15.46 -14.00
C CYS A 115 19.58 13.96 -13.97
N ASP A 116 20.40 13.16 -14.66
CA ASP A 116 20.21 11.72 -14.83
C ASP A 116 20.27 10.95 -13.50
N ALA A 117 21.18 11.32 -12.60
CA ALA A 117 21.28 10.67 -11.28
C ALA A 117 19.99 10.78 -10.45
N CYS A 118 19.30 11.92 -10.51
CA CYS A 118 18.02 12.10 -9.84
C CYS A 118 16.86 11.39 -10.58
N CYS A 119 16.95 11.25 -11.91
CA CYS A 119 16.02 10.44 -12.69
C CYS A 119 16.14 8.95 -12.32
N ASP A 120 17.36 8.44 -12.17
CA ASP A 120 17.63 7.07 -11.74
C ASP A 120 17.12 6.84 -10.31
N LEU A 121 17.43 7.75 -9.38
CA LEU A 121 16.95 7.64 -8.00
C LEU A 121 15.42 7.68 -7.91
N LYS A 122 14.77 8.52 -8.74
CA LYS A 122 13.30 8.58 -8.87
C LYS A 122 12.74 7.27 -9.42
N ALA A 123 13.37 6.68 -10.43
CA ALA A 123 12.95 5.40 -11.01
C ALA A 123 13.08 4.25 -9.99
N ASP A 124 14.15 4.23 -9.19
CA ASP A 124 14.34 3.28 -8.10
C ASP A 124 13.32 3.46 -6.96
N PHE A 125 12.94 4.70 -6.69
CA PHE A 125 11.93 5.03 -5.67
C PHE A 125 10.52 4.63 -6.08
N ALA A 126 10.17 4.80 -7.37
CA ALA A 126 8.91 4.33 -7.93
C ALA A 126 8.75 2.79 -7.81
N GLY A 127 9.83 2.07 -7.52
CA GLY A 127 9.87 0.61 -7.44
C GLY A 127 10.14 -0.02 -6.07
N ILE A 128 10.26 0.73 -4.95
CA ILE A 128 10.83 0.25 -3.66
C ILE A 128 11.86 -0.87 -3.88
N ASN A 129 12.98 -0.56 -4.51
CA ASN A 129 14.11 -1.50 -4.57
C ASN A 129 14.97 -1.46 -3.29
N GLY A 130 14.54 -0.72 -2.25
CA GLY A 130 15.34 -0.51 -1.03
C GLY A 130 14.86 -1.32 0.17
N TYR A 131 15.65 -2.30 0.59
CA TYR A 131 15.45 -3.09 1.83
C TYR A 131 15.16 -2.22 3.07
N LYS A 132 15.78 -1.04 3.14
CA LYS A 132 15.58 -0.07 4.24
C LYS A 132 14.14 0.44 4.34
N ARG A 133 13.43 0.62 3.21
CA ARG A 133 12.06 1.17 3.22
C ARG A 133 11.00 0.12 3.43
N ALA A 134 11.17 -1.08 2.86
CA ALA A 134 10.36 -2.23 3.23
C ALA A 134 10.43 -2.47 4.75
N SER A 135 11.64 -2.39 5.32
CA SER A 135 11.84 -2.47 6.78
C SER A 135 11.15 -1.33 7.55
N LEU A 136 11.17 -0.11 7.03
CA LEU A 136 10.47 1.04 7.64
C LEU A 136 8.95 0.81 7.66
N ILE A 137 8.34 0.53 6.50
CA ILE A 137 6.91 0.24 6.37
C ILE A 137 6.51 -0.89 7.32
N GLN A 138 7.27 -1.99 7.30
CA GLN A 138 7.01 -3.16 8.12
C GLN A 138 7.05 -2.83 9.61
N ARG A 139 8.12 -2.16 10.09
CA ARG A 139 8.33 -1.92 11.52
C ARG A 139 7.46 -0.80 12.09
N VAL A 140 7.29 0.29 11.34
CA VAL A 140 6.70 1.53 11.84
C VAL A 140 5.18 1.56 11.62
N LEU A 141 4.70 1.05 10.48
CA LEU A 141 3.29 1.13 10.10
C LEU A 141 2.55 -0.18 10.29
N LEU A 142 3.07 -1.29 9.73
CA LEU A 142 2.31 -2.54 9.63
C LEU A 142 2.36 -3.41 10.89
N HIS A 143 3.54 -3.56 11.50
CA HIS A 143 3.73 -4.42 12.67
C HIS A 143 2.83 -4.03 13.86
N PRO A 144 2.69 -2.73 14.24
CA PRO A 144 1.80 -2.32 15.32
C PRO A 144 0.32 -2.69 15.09
N LEU A 145 -0.08 -2.85 13.83
CA LEU A 145 -1.45 -3.12 13.40
C LEU A 145 -1.68 -4.62 13.09
N GLY A 146 -0.67 -5.47 13.31
CA GLY A 146 -0.74 -6.90 13.05
C GLY A 146 -0.79 -7.26 11.56
N PHE A 147 -0.15 -6.45 10.71
CA PHE A 147 0.01 -6.69 9.28
C PHE A 147 1.48 -6.97 8.91
N CYS A 148 1.69 -7.52 7.72
CA CYS A 148 3.01 -7.70 7.13
C CYS A 148 3.02 -7.51 5.61
N LEU A 149 4.22 -7.36 5.06
CA LEU A 149 4.48 -7.44 3.63
C LEU A 149 4.69 -8.92 3.26
N PRO A 150 3.83 -9.53 2.41
CA PRO A 150 4.01 -10.91 1.97
C PRO A 150 5.18 -11.05 0.99
N THR A 151 5.54 -9.97 0.31
CA THR A 151 6.72 -9.86 -0.56
C THR A 151 7.48 -8.58 -0.21
N PRO A 152 8.83 -8.60 -0.19
CA PRO A 152 9.62 -7.39 0.05
C PRO A 152 9.62 -6.45 -1.17
N TYR A 153 9.26 -6.95 -2.35
CA TYR A 153 9.26 -6.22 -3.61
C TYR A 153 7.84 -5.81 -4.03
N PRO A 154 7.66 -4.57 -4.53
CA PRO A 154 6.42 -4.15 -5.18
C PRO A 154 6.18 -4.91 -6.49
N VAL A 155 4.89 -5.04 -6.81
CA VAL A 155 4.44 -5.62 -8.07
C VAL A 155 4.32 -4.54 -9.12
N ARG A 156 5.03 -4.73 -10.24
CA ARG A 156 5.08 -3.77 -11.37
C ARG A 156 3.99 -4.08 -12.40
N VAL A 157 3.48 -3.07 -13.10
CA VAL A 157 2.67 -3.28 -14.30
C VAL A 157 3.54 -3.96 -15.36
N ASN A 158 3.03 -5.03 -15.99
CA ASN A 158 3.73 -5.68 -17.09
C ASN A 158 3.65 -4.77 -18.32
N THR A 159 4.75 -4.10 -18.66
CA THR A 159 4.81 -3.11 -19.77
C THR A 159 5.28 -3.72 -21.10
N SER A 160 5.40 -5.05 -21.20
CA SER A 160 5.72 -5.67 -22.48
C SER A 160 4.48 -5.69 -23.39
N HIS A 161 4.51 -4.83 -24.42
CA HIS A 161 3.87 -4.95 -25.74
C HIS A 161 2.84 -3.92 -26.22
N ASP A 162 2.49 -2.86 -25.50
CA ASP A 162 1.58 -1.84 -26.06
C ASP A 162 2.08 -0.41 -25.84
N ILE A 163 2.71 0.14 -26.89
CA ILE A 163 3.28 1.50 -26.98
C ILE A 163 2.18 2.53 -27.33
N SER A 164 0.91 2.13 -27.42
CA SER A 164 -0.16 2.99 -27.95
C SER A 164 -0.88 3.87 -26.93
N GLU A 165 -0.81 3.59 -25.63
CA GLU A 165 -1.37 4.49 -24.61
C GLU A 165 -0.30 5.44 -24.08
N PRO A 166 -0.55 6.77 -24.08
CA PRO A 166 0.43 7.73 -23.59
C PRO A 166 0.78 7.35 -22.15
N PRO A 167 2.06 7.41 -21.76
CA PRO A 167 2.51 6.94 -20.45
C PRO A 167 1.69 7.65 -19.39
N LEU A 168 0.74 6.92 -18.79
CA LEU A 168 -0.03 7.39 -17.65
C LEU A 168 1.00 7.83 -16.61
N LYS A 169 1.04 9.15 -16.40
CA LYS A 169 1.84 9.90 -15.42
C LYS A 169 2.46 8.99 -14.35
N THR A 170 3.70 8.58 -14.60
CA THR A 170 4.82 8.19 -13.71
C THR A 170 4.60 7.53 -12.33
N ASP A 171 3.40 7.16 -11.90
CA ASP A 171 3.14 6.79 -10.51
C ASP A 171 2.08 5.68 -10.30
N SER A 172 1.36 5.29 -11.35
CA SER A 172 0.35 4.21 -11.30
C SER A 172 0.91 2.82 -11.62
N ARG A 173 2.23 2.60 -11.54
CA ARG A 173 2.86 1.37 -12.08
C ARG A 173 3.33 0.36 -11.03
N THR A 174 3.22 0.66 -9.74
CA THR A 174 3.63 -0.26 -8.67
C THR A 174 2.60 -0.36 -7.55
N ALA A 175 2.36 -1.61 -7.14
CA ALA A 175 1.49 -1.92 -6.01
C ALA A 175 2.27 -2.73 -4.98
N THR A 176 2.01 -2.44 -3.71
CA THR A 176 2.55 -3.22 -2.60
C THR A 176 1.40 -3.96 -1.93
N PHE A 177 1.61 -5.25 -1.65
CA PHE A 177 0.64 -6.05 -0.95
C PHE A 177 0.81 -5.91 0.56
N ILE A 178 -0.31 -5.87 1.27
CA ILE A 178 -0.37 -5.86 2.73
C ILE A 178 -1.20 -7.06 3.15
N ALA A 179 -0.58 -7.98 3.88
CA ALA A 179 -1.20 -9.20 4.37
C ALA A 179 -1.47 -9.13 5.87
N ILE A 180 -2.48 -9.86 6.33
CA ILE A 180 -2.66 -10.09 7.77
C ILE A 180 -1.54 -11.01 8.24
N LYS A 181 -0.86 -10.64 9.33
CA LYS A 181 0.13 -11.52 9.95
C LYS A 181 -0.59 -12.77 10.45
N ALA A 182 -0.18 -13.94 9.98
CA ALA A 182 -0.69 -15.20 10.50
C ALA A 182 -0.46 -15.23 12.02
N ALA A 183 -1.49 -15.60 12.80
CA ALA A 183 -1.32 -15.81 14.23
C ALA A 183 -0.25 -16.89 14.42
N TYR A 184 0.79 -16.60 15.21
CA TYR A 184 1.81 -17.60 15.56
C TYR A 184 1.09 -18.81 16.15
N GLY A 185 1.16 -19.94 15.43
CA GLY A 185 0.41 -21.17 15.76
C GLY A 185 0.01 -22.01 14.55
N CYS A 186 -0.11 -21.43 13.35
CA CYS A 186 -0.18 -22.24 12.13
C CYS A 186 1.24 -22.67 11.73
N ALA A 187 1.47 -23.97 11.88
CA ALA A 187 2.75 -24.66 11.71
C ALA A 187 3.51 -24.26 10.45
N SER A 188 4.84 -24.27 10.57
CA SER A 188 5.75 -24.60 9.47
C SER A 188 5.20 -25.82 8.72
N GLY A 189 4.74 -25.66 7.49
CA GLY A 189 4.35 -26.82 6.68
C GLY A 189 3.37 -26.53 5.56
N SER A 190 3.87 -26.03 4.43
CA SER A 190 3.56 -26.53 3.09
C SER A 190 4.16 -25.57 2.06
N THR A 191 5.38 -25.88 1.60
CA THR A 191 5.98 -25.25 0.43
C THR A 191 5.20 -25.69 -0.82
N LEU A 192 4.31 -24.82 -1.32
CA LEU A 192 3.76 -24.97 -2.66
C LEU A 192 4.87 -24.66 -3.66
N ARG A 193 5.28 -25.64 -4.47
CA ARG A 193 6.24 -25.43 -5.56
C ARG A 193 5.46 -25.03 -6.81
N CYS A 194 5.72 -23.83 -7.33
CA CYS A 194 5.29 -23.41 -8.66
C CYS A 194 6.51 -23.44 -9.60
N ASN A 195 6.37 -24.03 -10.78
CA ASN A 195 7.36 -23.89 -11.84
C ASN A 195 7.17 -22.50 -12.47
N CYS A 196 8.03 -21.53 -12.16
CA CYS A 196 8.12 -20.33 -13.01
C CYS A 196 8.75 -20.75 -14.34
N CYS A 197 8.18 -20.29 -15.45
CA CYS A 197 8.91 -20.24 -16.70
C CYS A 197 10.03 -19.20 -16.55
N VAL A 198 11.20 -19.42 -17.13
CA VAL A 198 12.27 -18.42 -17.11
C VAL A 198 11.97 -17.44 -18.23
N GLY A 199 11.64 -16.20 -17.86
CA GLY A 199 11.50 -15.08 -18.78
C GLY A 199 12.78 -14.85 -19.57
N ARG A 200 12.66 -14.21 -20.74
CA ARG A 200 13.82 -13.92 -21.59
C ARG A 200 14.85 -13.08 -20.83
N LEU A 201 16.14 -13.32 -21.12
CA LEU A 201 17.26 -12.54 -20.58
C LEU A 201 16.95 -11.03 -20.66
N GLY A 202 16.85 -10.37 -19.49
CA GLY A 202 16.60 -8.94 -19.37
C GLY A 202 15.31 -8.59 -18.61
N ASP A 203 14.36 -9.52 -18.49
CA ASP A 203 13.17 -9.32 -17.68
C ASP A 203 13.51 -9.58 -16.20
N ARG A 204 13.51 -8.52 -15.39
CA ARG A 204 13.74 -8.62 -13.94
C ARG A 204 12.61 -9.46 -13.32
N ASP A 205 13.00 -10.52 -12.61
CA ASP A 205 12.22 -11.38 -11.71
C ASP A 205 10.75 -11.55 -12.13
N GLU A 206 10.43 -12.68 -12.79
CA GLU A 206 9.02 -13.01 -13.06
C GLU A 206 8.24 -13.06 -11.74
N GLN A 207 7.26 -12.16 -11.62
CA GLN A 207 6.30 -12.13 -10.54
C GLN A 207 4.97 -12.61 -11.09
N GLN A 208 4.34 -13.57 -10.43
CA GLN A 208 2.98 -14.01 -10.72
C GLN A 208 2.09 -13.79 -9.50
N VAL A 209 0.91 -13.22 -9.71
CA VAL A 209 -0.09 -12.93 -8.67
C VAL A 209 -1.44 -13.52 -9.07
N LEU A 210 -1.83 -14.60 -8.40
CA LEU A 210 -3.05 -15.34 -8.73
C LEU A 210 -4.07 -15.24 -7.60
N ASP A 211 -5.35 -15.07 -7.96
CA ASP A 211 -6.46 -15.12 -7.00
C ASP A 211 -6.76 -16.57 -6.62
N VAL A 212 -6.89 -16.83 -5.31
CA VAL A 212 -7.32 -18.11 -4.73
C VAL A 212 -8.52 -17.85 -3.80
N SER A 213 -9.33 -18.87 -3.48
CA SER A 213 -10.55 -18.71 -2.65
C SER A 213 -10.69 -19.72 -1.49
N PRO A 214 -9.71 -19.84 -0.57
CA PRO A 214 -9.90 -20.57 0.69
C PRO A 214 -10.72 -19.73 1.70
N GLN A 215 -10.97 -20.29 2.89
CA GLN A 215 -11.73 -19.63 3.97
C GLN A 215 -11.09 -18.28 4.39
N VAL A 216 -11.95 -17.30 4.67
CA VAL A 216 -11.53 -15.92 5.00
C VAL A 216 -11.26 -15.80 6.50
N PRO A 217 -10.16 -15.17 6.93
CA PRO A 217 -9.94 -14.91 8.35
C PRO A 217 -11.02 -13.99 8.95
N ASN A 218 -11.45 -14.26 10.18
CA ASN A 218 -12.45 -13.43 10.87
C ASN A 218 -11.98 -11.96 10.98
N ASP A 219 -12.92 -11.01 10.83
CA ASP A 219 -12.70 -9.55 10.88
C ASP A 219 -11.68 -8.99 9.88
N ALA A 220 -11.18 -9.79 8.94
CA ALA A 220 -10.12 -9.37 8.04
C ALA A 220 -10.50 -8.17 7.17
N THR A 221 -11.72 -8.16 6.61
CA THR A 221 -12.22 -7.05 5.80
C THR A 221 -12.25 -5.75 6.58
N ARG A 222 -12.84 -5.77 7.78
CA ARG A 222 -12.93 -4.60 8.66
C ARG A 222 -11.55 -4.06 9.04
N ARG A 223 -10.59 -4.94 9.31
CA ARG A 223 -9.20 -4.55 9.61
C ARG A 223 -8.54 -3.83 8.43
N PHE A 224 -8.74 -4.32 7.21
CA PHE A 224 -8.21 -3.66 6.02
C PHE A 224 -8.92 -2.34 5.72
N GLU A 225 -10.24 -2.26 5.89
CA GLU A 225 -11.00 -1.01 5.75
C GLU A 225 -10.52 0.05 6.74
N MET A 226 -10.31 -0.35 8.00
CA MET A 226 -9.73 0.52 9.02
C MET A 226 -8.33 1.00 8.62
N LEU A 227 -7.46 0.12 8.12
CA LEU A 227 -6.12 0.49 7.69
C LEU A 227 -6.16 1.50 6.53
N VAL A 228 -6.96 1.21 5.50
CA VAL A 228 -7.10 2.06 4.31
C VAL A 228 -7.65 3.43 4.70
N THR A 229 -8.70 3.47 5.53
CA THR A 229 -9.33 4.72 5.98
C THR A 229 -8.42 5.50 6.93
N ARG A 230 -7.68 4.83 7.83
CA ARG A 230 -6.80 5.50 8.81
C ARG A 230 -5.64 6.25 8.15
N TYR A 231 -5.17 5.79 6.99
CA TYR A 231 -3.99 6.32 6.32
C TYR A 231 -4.23 6.82 4.89
N HIS A 232 -5.50 6.90 4.47
CA HIS A 232 -5.89 7.24 3.09
C HIS A 232 -5.09 6.45 2.05
N LEU A 233 -4.89 5.14 2.31
CA LEU A 233 -4.22 4.29 1.35
C LEU A 233 -5.06 4.20 0.08
N GLN A 234 -4.41 4.00 -1.06
CA GLN A 234 -5.10 3.91 -2.35
C GLN A 234 -5.13 2.45 -2.80
N PRO A 235 -6.26 1.73 -2.65
CA PRO A 235 -6.34 0.35 -3.06
C PRO A 235 -6.17 0.17 -4.58
N VAL A 236 -5.53 -0.93 -4.95
CA VAL A 236 -5.30 -1.32 -6.34
C VAL A 236 -5.75 -2.77 -6.50
N GLN A 237 -6.50 -3.04 -7.57
CA GLN A 237 -6.77 -4.39 -8.01
C GLN A 237 -5.60 -4.86 -8.87
N VAL A 238 -4.92 -5.91 -8.39
CA VAL A 238 -3.80 -6.56 -9.10
C VAL A 238 -4.06 -8.06 -9.23
N THR A 239 -4.10 -8.59 -10.45
CA THR A 239 -4.25 -10.03 -10.72
C THR A 239 -3.72 -10.38 -12.10
N ASP A 240 -3.01 -11.51 -12.21
CA ASP A 240 -2.58 -12.11 -13.46
C ASP A 240 -3.55 -13.21 -13.95
N GLY A 241 -4.61 -13.45 -13.18
CA GLY A 241 -5.54 -14.55 -13.39
C GLY A 241 -6.09 -15.10 -12.08
N THR A 242 -7.04 -16.02 -12.20
CA THR A 242 -7.66 -16.72 -11.07
C THR A 242 -7.36 -18.21 -11.18
N ILE A 243 -6.84 -18.82 -10.11
CA ILE A 243 -6.81 -20.27 -10.00
C ILE A 243 -8.10 -20.71 -9.32
N SER A 244 -8.85 -21.58 -9.96
CA SER A 244 -10.04 -22.20 -9.40
C SER A 244 -9.81 -23.71 -9.30
N HIS A 245 -10.26 -24.31 -8.20
CA HIS A 245 -10.19 -25.76 -7.99
C HIS A 245 -11.27 -26.42 -8.85
N THR A 246 -10.95 -27.53 -9.52
CA THR A 246 -11.81 -28.24 -10.50
C THR A 246 -13.22 -28.55 -9.99
N ASP A 247 -13.40 -28.66 -8.68
CA ASP A 247 -14.67 -29.01 -8.02
C ASP A 247 -15.47 -27.78 -7.51
N THR A 248 -15.09 -26.57 -7.90
CA THR A 248 -15.82 -25.34 -7.58
C THR A 248 -16.52 -24.81 -8.84
N THR A 249 -17.77 -24.35 -8.72
CA THR A 249 -18.60 -23.83 -9.85
C THR A 249 -17.98 -22.70 -10.66
N LYS A 250 -16.85 -22.12 -10.22
CA LYS A 250 -16.08 -21.12 -10.96
C LYS A 250 -15.02 -21.71 -11.88
N ALA A 251 -14.66 -22.99 -11.74
CA ALA A 251 -13.59 -23.62 -12.52
C ALA A 251 -13.93 -23.82 -14.00
N GLU A 252 -15.21 -24.02 -14.32
CA GLU A 252 -15.66 -24.22 -15.70
C GLU A 252 -15.61 -22.92 -16.54
N GLN A 253 -15.54 -21.74 -15.90
CA GLN A 253 -15.53 -20.45 -16.61
C GLN A 253 -14.11 -19.91 -16.92
N TYR A 254 -13.06 -20.40 -16.25
CA TYR A 254 -11.71 -19.80 -16.31
C TYR A 254 -10.61 -20.74 -16.85
N ALA A 255 -10.98 -21.85 -17.49
CA ALA A 255 -10.05 -22.87 -18.00
C ALA A 255 -9.06 -22.37 -19.10
N THR A 256 -9.21 -21.15 -19.60
CA THR A 256 -8.23 -20.50 -20.47
C THR A 256 -7.32 -19.56 -19.68
N LEU A 257 -6.38 -20.11 -18.89
CA LEU A 257 -5.19 -19.38 -18.47
C LEU A 257 -4.26 -19.22 -19.70
N GLY A 258 -4.70 -18.40 -20.67
CA GLY A 258 -3.74 -17.70 -21.52
C GLY A 258 -2.90 -16.79 -20.63
N GLN A 259 -1.65 -16.48 -21.04
CA GLN A 259 -0.82 -15.46 -20.41
C GLN A 259 -1.60 -14.13 -20.35
N GLY A 260 -2.38 -13.96 -19.28
CA GLY A 260 -3.32 -12.86 -19.14
C GLY A 260 -2.56 -11.59 -18.82
N ARG A 261 -2.81 -10.54 -19.59
CA ARG A 261 -2.34 -9.19 -19.30
C ARG A 261 -2.71 -8.84 -17.85
N ARG A 262 -1.71 -8.59 -17.00
CA ARG A 262 -1.88 -8.19 -15.59
C ARG A 262 -2.91 -7.09 -15.49
N VAL A 263 -4.01 -7.34 -14.77
CA VAL A 263 -4.97 -6.29 -14.43
C VAL A 263 -4.33 -5.45 -13.33
N PHE A 264 -4.20 -4.15 -13.56
CA PHE A 264 -3.71 -3.18 -12.58
C PHE A 264 -4.63 -1.96 -12.60
N ARG A 265 -5.55 -1.87 -11.62
CA ARG A 265 -6.60 -0.84 -11.62
C ARG A 265 -6.77 -0.22 -10.24
N LEU A 266 -6.69 1.11 -10.17
CA LEU A 266 -7.06 1.86 -8.96
C LEU A 266 -8.55 1.62 -8.63
N THR A 267 -8.82 1.39 -7.36
CA THR A 267 -10.18 1.13 -6.86
C THR A 267 -10.37 1.81 -5.51
N THR A 268 -11.58 2.33 -5.28
CA THR A 268 -11.99 2.86 -3.97
C THR A 268 -12.44 1.74 -3.03
N ALA A 269 -12.86 0.60 -3.58
CA ALA A 269 -13.33 -0.53 -2.80
C ALA A 269 -12.18 -1.34 -2.20
N VAL A 270 -12.21 -1.56 -0.88
CA VAL A 270 -11.30 -2.45 -0.18
C VAL A 270 -11.79 -3.89 -0.37
N ARG A 271 -11.10 -4.65 -1.23
CA ARG A 271 -11.47 -6.03 -1.56
C ARG A 271 -10.33 -6.99 -1.23
N PRO A 272 -10.16 -7.37 0.06
CA PRO A 272 -9.12 -8.30 0.45
C PRO A 272 -9.41 -9.69 -0.11
N ARG A 273 -8.36 -10.35 -0.58
CA ARG A 273 -8.43 -11.65 -1.25
C ARG A 273 -7.21 -12.49 -0.90
N TRP A 274 -7.37 -13.80 -1.01
CA TRP A 274 -6.23 -14.70 -1.01
C TRP A 274 -5.48 -14.57 -2.33
N LYS A 275 -4.18 -14.33 -2.21
CA LYS A 275 -3.25 -14.19 -3.33
C LYS A 275 -2.15 -15.24 -3.21
N LEU A 276 -1.90 -15.95 -4.30
CA LEU A 276 -0.71 -16.76 -4.47
C LEU A 276 0.32 -15.92 -5.23
N PHE A 277 1.42 -15.60 -4.55
CA PHE A 277 2.57 -14.91 -5.10
C PHE A 277 3.60 -15.94 -5.50
N SER A 278 4.13 -15.85 -6.72
CA SER A 278 5.33 -16.59 -7.11
C SER A 278 6.36 -15.59 -7.62
N THR A 279 7.54 -15.59 -7.02
CA THR A 279 8.68 -14.74 -7.43
C THR A 279 9.86 -15.62 -7.75
N CYS A 280 10.48 -15.38 -8.90
CA CYS A 280 11.68 -16.09 -9.31
C CYS A 280 12.87 -15.12 -9.35
N GLU A 281 13.80 -15.30 -8.43
CA GLU A 281 15.02 -14.49 -8.27
C GLU A 281 16.20 -15.22 -8.92
N THR A 282 16.99 -14.49 -9.71
CA THR A 282 18.24 -15.02 -10.28
C THR A 282 19.43 -14.41 -9.54
N ASP A 283 20.16 -15.22 -8.80
CA ASP A 283 21.45 -14.83 -8.22
C ASP A 283 22.51 -14.84 -9.33
N TRP A 284 22.98 -13.65 -9.71
CA TRP A 284 24.09 -13.43 -10.65
C TRP A 284 25.42 -13.29 -9.91
#